data_AF-A0A8C2WRL8-F1
#
_entry.id   AF-A0A8C2WRL8-F1
#
_cell.length_a   1.000
_cell.length_b   1.000
_cell.length_c   1.000
_cell.angle_alpha   90.00
_cell.angle_beta   90.00
_cell.angle_gamma   90.00
#
_symmetry.space_group_name_H-M   'P 1'
#
loop_
_entity.id
_entity.type
_entity.pdbx_description
1 polymer ?
#
loop_
_entity_poly.entity_id
_entity_poly.type
_entity_poly.pdbx_seq_one_letter_code
_entity_poly.pdbx_strand_id
1 'polypeptide(L)'
;MLSNTVQKERAKRVQRYVQKNGKCNVRHGNVRETYRYLTDLFTTLVDLKWGLNLFIFVLVYTVTWLFFGFMWWLIAYLRGDLEHLSDNQWTPCVNNLNGFVAAFLFSIETETTIGYGYRVITDKCPEGILLLLIQSVLGSIVNAFMVGCMFVKISQPKKRAETLVFSTNAVISMRDGRLCLMFRVGDLRNSHIVEASIRAKLIKSKQTKEGEFIPLNQTDINVGYNTGDDRLFLVSPLIICHEINQSSPFWEVTQAHLTRDELEVVVILEGMVEATGMTCQARSSYVSREIKWGYRFTPVLTLEDGFYEVDYNSFHDIYETNTPACSAKDLADMNNRTRLPLTWSLASRKVLHQNPAYIKFVFSAKCN
;
A
#
# COMPACT_ATOMS: atom_id res chain seq x y z
N MET A 1 -18.03 -17.15 40.65
CA MET A 1 -18.28 -17.79 39.34
C MET A 1 -18.54 -16.81 38.18
N LEU A 2 -18.39 -15.50 38.35
CA LEU A 2 -18.66 -14.50 37.28
C LEU A 2 -17.40 -13.88 36.64
N SER A 3 -16.20 -14.33 37.02
CA SER A 3 -14.93 -13.81 36.47
C SER A 3 -14.31 -14.70 35.38
N ASN A 4 -14.77 -15.95 35.24
CA ASN A 4 -14.23 -16.92 34.28
C ASN A 4 -14.92 -16.91 32.91
N THR A 5 -15.99 -16.13 32.73
CA THR A 5 -16.72 -16.01 31.45
C THR A 5 -16.18 -14.90 30.56
N VAL A 6 -15.58 -13.84 31.12
CA VAL A 6 -15.05 -12.70 30.34
C VAL A 6 -13.72 -13.03 29.63
N GLN A 7 -13.00 -14.07 30.06
CA GLN A 7 -11.78 -14.53 29.38
C GLN A 7 -12.03 -15.53 28.23
N LYS A 8 -13.26 -16.06 28.08
CA LYS A 8 -13.57 -17.09 27.07
C LYS A 8 -14.11 -16.55 25.74
N GLU A 9 -14.24 -15.23 25.60
CA GLU A 9 -14.63 -14.52 24.37
C GLU A 9 -13.55 -13.58 23.82
N ARG A 10 -12.26 -13.81 24.14
CA ARG A 10 -11.24 -13.51 23.13
C ARG A 10 -11.40 -14.52 22.02
N ALA A 11 -12.40 -14.31 21.15
CA ALA A 11 -12.45 -14.93 19.84
C ALA A 11 -11.03 -14.81 19.29
N LYS A 12 -10.34 -15.94 19.07
CA LYS A 12 -9.01 -15.99 18.46
C LYS A 12 -9.04 -15.00 17.29
N ARG A 13 -8.47 -13.80 17.49
CA ARG A 13 -8.35 -12.83 16.41
C ARG A 13 -7.31 -13.45 15.52
N VAL A 14 -7.76 -14.15 14.48
CA VAL A 14 -6.89 -14.67 13.43
C VAL A 14 -6.03 -13.49 12.98
N GLN A 15 -4.73 -13.60 13.25
CA GLN A 15 -3.81 -12.51 13.03
C GLN A 15 -3.55 -12.42 11.53
N ARG A 16 -4.10 -11.38 10.90
CA ARG A 16 -4.00 -11.14 9.46
C ARG A 16 -2.60 -10.69 9.05
N TYR A 17 -2.15 -11.11 7.88
CA TYR A 17 -0.88 -10.73 7.25
C TYR A 17 -0.93 -9.29 6.74
N VAL A 18 -2.03 -8.88 6.11
CA VAL A 18 -2.27 -7.50 5.63
C VAL A 18 -3.52 -6.94 6.31
N GLN A 19 -3.49 -5.67 6.72
CA GLN A 19 -4.65 -4.97 7.26
C GLN A 19 -5.57 -4.45 6.14
N LYS A 20 -6.83 -4.13 6.45
CA LYS A 20 -7.77 -3.53 5.47
C LYS A 20 -7.27 -2.20 4.87
N ASN A 21 -6.42 -1.48 5.59
CA ASN A 21 -5.76 -0.25 5.14
C ASN A 21 -4.48 -0.50 4.31
N GLY A 22 -4.14 -1.76 4.01
CA GLY A 22 -2.98 -2.14 3.21
C GLY A 22 -1.64 -2.20 3.94
N LYS A 23 -1.60 -1.94 5.26
CA LYS A 23 -0.38 -2.12 6.07
C LYS A 23 -0.11 -3.60 6.34
N CYS A 24 1.12 -4.04 6.14
CA CYS A 24 1.54 -5.41 6.41
C CYS A 24 1.94 -5.58 7.88
N ASN A 25 1.43 -6.64 8.53
CA ASN A 25 1.76 -6.99 9.92
C ASN A 25 3.03 -7.84 10.01
N VAL A 26 4.12 -7.37 9.39
CA VAL A 26 5.40 -8.07 9.33
C VAL A 26 6.47 -7.21 10.00
N ARG A 27 7.25 -7.82 10.91
CA ARG A 27 8.43 -7.20 11.49
C ARG A 27 9.66 -8.00 11.07
N HIS A 28 10.61 -7.35 10.42
CA HIS A 28 11.89 -7.95 10.06
C HIS A 28 12.80 -7.92 11.31
N GLY A 29 13.00 -9.08 11.93
CA GLY A 29 13.93 -9.24 13.06
C GLY A 29 15.30 -9.75 12.60
N ASN A 30 16.34 -9.51 13.39
CA ASN A 30 17.70 -10.04 13.20
C ASN A 30 18.35 -9.73 11.84
N VAL A 31 18.11 -8.53 11.30
CA VAL A 31 18.84 -8.04 10.12
C VAL A 31 20.27 -7.69 10.55
N ARG A 32 21.23 -8.60 10.30
CA ARG A 32 22.65 -8.43 10.70
C ARG A 32 23.36 -7.30 9.95
N GLU A 33 22.86 -6.91 8.78
CA GLU A 33 23.52 -5.98 7.85
C GLU A 33 22.84 -4.59 7.86
N THR A 34 22.76 -3.95 9.03
CA THR A 34 22.14 -2.62 9.17
C THR A 34 22.86 -1.53 8.39
N TYR A 35 24.15 -1.72 8.06
CA TYR A 35 24.93 -0.79 7.24
C TYR A 35 24.34 -0.55 5.85
N ARG A 36 23.59 -1.53 5.29
CA ARG A 36 22.95 -1.40 3.97
C ARG A 36 21.93 -0.26 3.92
N TYR A 37 21.28 0.06 5.04
CA TYR A 37 20.38 1.22 5.14
C TYR A 37 21.15 2.55 5.04
N LEU A 38 22.39 2.60 5.53
CA LEU A 38 23.22 3.81 5.44
C LEU A 38 23.86 3.96 4.06
N THR A 39 24.12 2.86 3.36
CA THR A 39 24.60 2.89 1.97
C THR A 39 23.58 3.54 1.04
N ASP A 40 22.29 3.35 1.30
CA ASP A 40 21.19 4.02 0.60
C ASP A 40 20.54 5.11 1.46
N LEU A 41 21.33 6.15 1.75
CA LEU A 41 20.91 7.28 2.59
C LEU A 41 19.72 8.04 1.98
N PHE A 42 19.67 8.16 0.65
CA PHE A 42 18.63 8.92 -0.04
C PHE A 42 17.25 8.27 0.15
N THR A 43 17.11 6.97 -0.12
CA THR A 43 15.82 6.29 0.07
C THR A 43 15.43 6.27 1.55
N THR A 44 16.40 6.06 2.44
CA THR A 44 16.17 6.07 3.88
C THR A 44 15.58 7.40 4.35
N LEU A 45 16.17 8.54 3.96
CA LEU A 45 15.65 9.88 4.32
C LEU A 45 14.24 10.11 3.80
N VAL A 46 13.97 9.74 2.55
CA VAL A 46 12.66 9.90 1.93
C VAL A 46 11.60 9.04 2.63
N ASP A 47 11.95 7.85 3.13
CA ASP A 47 11.03 6.95 3.82
C ASP A 47 10.78 7.26 5.30
N LEU A 48 11.58 8.14 5.92
CA LEU A 48 11.36 8.57 7.30
C LEU A 48 10.00 9.25 7.49
N LYS A 49 9.49 9.28 8.71
CA LYS A 49 8.26 10.04 9.03
C LYS A 49 8.52 11.54 8.83
N TRP A 50 7.47 12.29 8.47
CA TRP A 50 7.52 13.73 8.25
C TRP A 50 8.20 14.51 9.39
N GLY A 51 7.86 14.22 10.65
CA GLY A 51 8.47 14.90 11.80
C GLY A 51 9.98 14.71 11.89
N LEU A 52 10.47 13.49 11.65
CA LEU A 52 11.92 13.22 11.68
C LEU A 52 12.62 13.80 10.45
N ASN A 53 11.98 13.75 9.28
CA ASN A 53 12.54 14.34 8.06
C ASN A 53 12.71 15.87 8.18
N LEU A 54 11.70 16.56 8.72
CA LEU A 54 11.79 18.00 8.98
C LEU A 54 12.84 18.31 10.06
N PHE A 55 12.95 17.48 11.09
CA PHE A 55 14.00 17.62 12.10
C PHE A 55 15.41 17.49 11.48
N ILE A 56 15.64 16.47 10.63
CA ILE A 56 16.92 16.29 9.93
C ILE A 56 17.20 17.47 8.99
N PHE A 57 16.19 17.98 8.29
CA PHE A 57 16.33 19.14 7.42
C PHE A 57 16.84 20.35 8.22
N VAL A 58 16.17 20.71 9.31
CA VAL A 58 16.60 21.83 10.19
C VAL A 58 18.00 21.56 10.77
N LEU A 59 18.27 20.33 11.19
CA LEU A 59 19.55 19.95 11.77
C LEU A 59 20.71 20.13 10.78
N VAL A 60 20.56 19.71 9.51
CA VAL A 60 21.65 19.82 8.54
C VAL A 60 21.97 21.28 8.21
N TYR A 61 20.97 22.13 7.95
CA TYR A 61 21.22 23.56 7.70
C TYR A 61 21.83 24.25 8.92
N THR A 62 21.34 23.95 10.13
CA THR A 62 21.91 24.56 11.34
C THR A 62 23.35 24.09 11.58
N VAL A 63 23.68 22.82 11.31
CA VAL A 63 25.05 22.31 11.41
C VAL A 63 25.97 22.92 10.35
N THR A 64 25.52 23.09 9.10
CA THR A 64 26.35 23.74 8.06
C THR A 64 26.63 25.20 8.41
N TRP A 65 25.60 25.96 8.84
CA TRP A 65 25.78 27.35 9.27
C TRP A 65 26.67 27.49 10.50
N LEU A 66 26.56 26.58 11.47
CA LEU A 66 27.44 26.59 12.65
C LEU A 66 28.88 26.23 12.27
N PHE A 67 29.07 25.24 11.40
CA PHE A 67 30.38 24.84 10.92
C PHE A 67 31.09 25.98 10.17
N PHE A 68 30.43 26.59 9.18
CA PHE A 68 31.01 27.70 8.44
C PHE A 68 31.12 28.97 9.29
N GLY A 69 30.15 29.26 10.18
CA GLY A 69 30.23 30.35 11.13
C GLY A 69 31.43 30.23 12.07
N PHE A 70 31.74 29.02 12.53
CA PHE A 70 32.95 28.73 13.29
C PHE A 70 34.21 28.93 12.46
N MET A 71 34.25 28.48 11.21
CA MET A 71 35.40 28.69 10.32
C MET A 71 35.65 30.18 10.04
N TRP A 72 34.60 30.97 9.81
CA TRP A 72 34.71 32.43 9.65
C TRP A 72 35.24 33.11 10.91
N TRP A 73 34.72 32.72 12.07
CA TRP A 73 35.20 33.23 13.35
C TRP A 73 36.67 32.83 13.60
N LEU A 74 37.06 31.61 13.25
CA LEU A 74 38.43 31.12 13.40
C LEU A 74 39.41 31.89 12.51
N ILE A 75 39.05 32.18 11.24
CA ILE A 75 39.88 33.02 10.36
C ILE A 75 40.04 34.42 10.96
N ALA A 76 38.94 35.04 11.40
CA ALA A 76 38.99 36.36 12.03
C ALA A 76 39.84 36.36 13.32
N TYR A 77 39.80 35.28 14.10
CA TYR A 77 40.61 35.12 15.31
C TYR A 77 42.09 34.94 15.01
N LEU A 78 42.45 34.01 14.12
CA LEU A 78 43.86 33.74 13.76
C LEU A 78 44.54 34.93 13.09
N ARG A 79 43.78 35.74 12.35
CA ARG A 79 44.26 36.94 11.69
C ARG A 79 44.43 38.14 12.65
N GLY A 80 43.82 38.08 13.84
CA GLY A 80 43.79 39.19 14.80
C GLY A 80 42.77 40.28 14.47
N ASP A 81 41.79 40.00 13.60
CA ASP A 81 40.73 40.96 13.22
C ASP A 81 39.85 41.33 14.43
N LEU A 82 39.68 40.39 15.37
CA LEU A 82 38.92 40.60 16.61
C LEU A 82 39.66 41.47 17.63
N GLU A 83 40.98 41.61 17.53
CA GLU A 83 41.77 42.44 18.47
C GLU A 83 41.82 43.91 18.01
N HIS A 84 41.74 44.14 16.70
CA HIS A 84 41.85 45.46 16.07
C HIS A 84 40.49 46.08 15.70
N LEU A 85 39.40 45.73 16.40
CA LEU A 85 38.04 46.19 16.11
C LEU A 85 37.86 47.72 16.12
N SER A 86 38.70 48.45 16.87
CA SER A 86 38.64 49.92 16.99
C SER A 86 39.76 50.64 16.19
N ASP A 87 40.58 49.90 15.45
CA ASP A 87 41.66 50.47 14.67
C ASP A 87 41.18 50.79 13.25
N ASN A 88 41.12 52.09 12.93
CA ASN A 88 40.72 52.56 11.60
C ASN A 88 41.75 52.28 10.50
N GLN A 89 42.98 51.89 10.84
CA GLN A 89 44.01 51.53 9.86
C GLN A 89 43.95 50.05 9.46
N TRP A 90 43.34 49.20 10.29
CA TRP A 90 43.18 47.77 10.01
C TRP A 90 41.92 47.51 9.19
N THR A 91 42.05 46.71 8.14
CA THR A 91 40.92 46.26 7.32
C THR A 91 40.71 44.76 7.56
N PRO A 92 39.61 44.36 8.23
CA PRO A 92 39.37 42.96 8.55
C PRO A 92 39.02 42.17 7.30
N CYS A 93 39.10 40.84 7.40
CA CYS A 93 38.70 39.95 6.33
C CYS A 93 37.22 40.11 5.96
N VAL A 94 36.36 40.29 6.97
CA VAL A 94 34.95 40.61 6.81
C VAL A 94 34.61 41.77 7.73
N ASN A 95 34.00 42.81 7.16
CA ASN A 95 33.61 43.99 7.91
C ASN A 95 32.50 43.67 8.94
N ASN A 96 32.55 44.33 10.10
CA ASN A 96 31.54 44.22 11.17
C ASN A 96 31.39 42.79 11.77
N LEU A 97 32.48 42.01 11.82
CA LEU A 97 32.57 40.75 12.57
C LEU A 97 33.00 40.98 14.02
N ASN A 98 32.05 41.33 14.88
CA ASN A 98 32.33 41.69 16.27
C ASN A 98 32.50 40.47 17.22
N GLY A 99 32.25 39.25 16.73
CA GLY A 99 32.30 38.02 17.53
C GLY A 99 31.64 36.84 16.84
N PHE A 100 31.52 35.71 17.55
CA PHE A 100 30.99 34.46 16.98
C PHE A 100 29.57 34.59 16.42
N VAL A 101 28.68 35.31 17.11
CA VAL A 101 27.30 35.52 16.63
C VAL A 101 27.26 36.29 15.31
N ALA A 102 28.15 37.27 15.14
CA ALA A 102 28.27 38.01 13.88
C ALA A 102 28.80 37.10 12.74
N ALA A 103 29.73 36.20 13.06
CA ALA A 103 30.26 35.23 12.10
C ALA A 103 29.21 34.18 11.70
N PHE A 104 28.38 33.74 12.65
CA PHE A 104 27.24 32.87 12.38
C PHE A 104 26.21 33.54 11.46
N LEU A 105 25.84 34.80 11.74
CA LEU A 105 24.96 35.57 10.86
C LEU A 105 25.56 35.73 9.46
N PHE A 106 26.84 36.05 9.36
CA PHE A 106 27.52 36.15 8.06
C PHE A 106 27.53 34.82 7.30
N SER A 107 27.72 33.69 8.00
CA SER A 107 27.66 32.36 7.39
C SER A 107 26.27 32.08 6.81
N ILE A 108 25.19 32.42 7.52
CA ILE A 108 23.82 32.29 6.99
C ILE A 108 23.63 33.21 5.78
N GLU A 109 23.97 34.49 5.91
CA GLU A 109 23.83 35.48 4.84
C GLU A 109 24.52 35.04 3.54
N THR A 110 25.67 34.38 3.68
CA THR A 110 26.47 33.85 2.57
C THR A 110 25.89 32.57 1.99
N GLU A 111 25.61 31.55 2.81
CA GLU A 111 25.15 30.24 2.33
C GLU A 111 23.74 30.29 1.74
N THR A 112 22.86 31.10 2.34
CA THR A 112 21.50 31.32 1.84
C THR A 112 21.44 32.39 0.74
N THR A 113 22.57 33.03 0.43
CA THR A 113 22.69 34.08 -0.60
C THR A 113 21.79 35.29 -0.37
N ILE A 114 21.44 35.58 0.90
CA ILE A 114 20.68 36.79 1.26
C ILE A 114 21.57 38.03 1.14
N GLY A 115 22.79 37.97 1.69
CA GLY A 115 23.82 39.01 1.58
C GLY A 115 23.32 40.42 1.90
N TYR A 116 22.94 40.71 3.15
CA TYR A 116 22.40 42.03 3.54
C TYR A 116 23.35 43.21 3.26
N GLY A 117 24.65 42.95 3.07
CA GLY A 117 25.64 43.97 2.71
C GLY A 117 26.17 44.78 3.91
N TYR A 118 25.71 44.49 5.13
CA TYR A 118 26.30 45.03 6.36
C TYR A 118 27.63 44.34 6.70
N ARG A 119 27.74 43.04 6.39
CA ARG A 119 28.94 42.23 6.54
C ARG A 119 29.44 41.88 5.15
N VAL A 120 30.64 42.36 4.81
CA VAL A 120 31.19 42.27 3.46
C VAL A 120 32.63 41.80 3.53
N ILE A 121 32.95 40.82 2.68
CA ILE A 121 34.31 40.30 2.53
C ILE A 121 35.21 41.31 1.81
N THR A 122 36.48 41.40 2.22
CA THR A 122 37.48 42.30 1.62
C THR A 122 38.53 41.52 0.82
N ASP A 123 39.33 42.24 0.03
CA ASP A 123 40.45 41.71 -0.76
C ASP A 123 41.69 41.34 0.08
N LYS A 124 41.67 41.60 1.39
CA LYS A 124 42.85 41.52 2.27
C LYS A 124 43.18 40.11 2.75
N CYS A 125 42.26 39.16 2.59
CA CYS A 125 42.38 37.79 3.09
C CYS A 125 42.11 36.76 1.96
N PRO A 126 43.15 36.12 1.38
CA PRO A 126 42.94 35.06 0.39
C PRO A 126 42.25 33.82 1.00
N GLU A 127 42.48 33.56 2.29
CA GLU A 127 41.85 32.47 3.05
C GLU A 127 40.33 32.62 3.12
N GLY A 128 39.84 33.86 3.34
CA GLY A 128 38.40 34.15 3.35
C GLY A 128 37.76 33.93 1.98
N ILE A 129 38.44 34.34 0.90
CA ILE A 129 37.95 34.12 -0.48
C ILE A 129 37.84 32.62 -0.78
N LEU A 130 38.85 31.83 -0.37
CA LEU A 130 38.82 30.38 -0.54
C LEU A 130 37.69 29.73 0.27
N LEU A 131 37.49 30.16 1.53
CA LEU A 131 36.39 29.68 2.37
C LEU A 131 35.02 30.02 1.76
N LEU A 132 34.85 31.25 1.25
CA LEU A 132 33.65 31.69 0.56
C LEU A 132 33.33 30.80 -0.65
N LEU A 133 34.35 30.47 -1.45
CA LEU A 133 34.19 29.60 -2.62
C LEU A 133 33.76 28.18 -2.20
N ILE A 134 34.43 27.60 -1.20
CA ILE A 134 34.10 26.27 -0.67
C ILE A 134 32.68 26.26 -0.09
N GLN A 135 32.32 27.27 0.70
CA GLN A 135 30.99 27.41 1.30
C GLN A 135 29.91 27.54 0.24
N SER A 136 30.13 28.32 -0.82
CA SER A 136 29.16 28.51 -1.90
C SER A 136 28.91 27.20 -2.66
N VAL A 137 29.97 26.44 -2.95
CA VAL A 137 29.86 25.15 -3.65
C VAL A 137 29.17 24.09 -2.78
N LEU A 138 29.64 23.91 -1.53
CA LEU A 138 29.06 22.92 -0.63
C LEU A 138 27.63 23.27 -0.22
N GLY A 139 27.33 24.55 0.02
CA GLY A 139 25.99 25.05 0.29
C GLY A 139 25.02 24.73 -0.84
N SER A 140 25.45 24.94 -2.09
CA SER A 140 24.64 24.57 -3.27
C SER A 140 24.36 23.06 -3.35
N ILE A 141 25.35 22.22 -3.04
CA ILE A 141 25.20 20.75 -3.04
C ILE A 141 24.23 20.30 -1.94
N VAL A 142 24.39 20.80 -0.71
CA VAL A 142 23.51 20.47 0.42
C VAL A 142 22.09 20.93 0.14
N ASN A 143 21.92 22.15 -0.40
CA ASN A 143 20.61 22.68 -0.75
C ASN A 143 19.93 21.84 -1.84
N ALA A 144 20.64 21.49 -2.92
CA ALA A 144 20.10 20.64 -3.98
C ALA A 144 19.68 19.26 -3.46
N PHE A 145 20.49 18.64 -2.58
CA PHE A 145 20.17 17.35 -1.97
C PHE A 145 18.90 17.43 -1.11
N MET A 146 18.79 18.46 -0.26
CA MET A 146 17.68 18.62 0.66
C MET A 146 16.36 18.97 -0.03
N VAL A 147 16.40 19.91 -0.98
CA VAL A 147 15.23 20.27 -1.80
C VAL A 147 14.80 19.06 -2.65
N GLY A 148 15.75 18.33 -3.24
CA GLY A 148 15.47 17.12 -4.00
C GLY A 148 14.79 16.03 -3.15
N CYS A 149 15.29 15.78 -1.94
CA CYS A 149 14.66 14.85 -0.99
C CYS A 149 13.23 15.26 -0.64
N MET A 150 13.00 16.56 -0.35
CA MET A 150 11.66 17.09 -0.05
C MET A 150 10.72 16.97 -1.25
N PHE A 151 11.18 17.33 -2.45
CA PHE A 151 10.40 17.22 -3.67
C PHE A 151 9.96 15.79 -3.94
N VAL A 152 10.87 14.83 -3.86
CA VAL A 152 10.54 13.40 -4.03
C VAL A 152 9.54 12.96 -2.98
N LYS A 153 9.76 13.30 -1.71
CA LYS A 153 8.85 12.92 -0.61
C LYS A 153 7.44 13.48 -0.77
N ILE A 154 7.30 14.73 -1.24
CA ILE A 154 6.01 15.35 -1.53
C ILE A 154 5.32 14.67 -2.71
N SER A 155 6.11 14.35 -3.73
CA SER A 155 5.60 13.76 -4.97
C SER A 155 5.14 12.30 -4.78
N GLN A 156 5.71 11.56 -3.80
CA GLN A 156 5.40 10.15 -3.59
C GLN A 156 3.88 9.87 -3.54
N PRO A 157 3.37 8.92 -4.33
CA PRO A 157 1.93 8.67 -4.46
C PRO A 157 1.33 7.88 -3.29
N LYS A 158 1.97 7.87 -2.11
CA LYS A 158 1.50 7.12 -0.93
C LYS A 158 0.10 7.55 -0.50
N LYS A 159 -0.23 8.85 -0.61
CA LYS A 159 -1.57 9.38 -0.35
C LYS A 159 -2.59 8.98 -1.42
N ARG A 160 -2.16 8.64 -2.64
CA ARG A 160 -3.08 8.21 -3.70
C ARG A 160 -3.65 6.83 -3.44
N ALA A 161 -2.88 5.94 -2.82
CA ALA A 161 -3.38 4.65 -2.37
C ALA A 161 -4.50 4.76 -1.32
N GLU A 162 -4.62 5.90 -0.61
CA GLU A 162 -5.70 6.14 0.36
C GLU A 162 -7.05 6.48 -0.32
N THR A 163 -7.04 6.95 -1.57
CA THR A 163 -8.28 7.25 -2.33
C THR A 163 -8.78 6.06 -3.15
N LEU A 164 -7.98 5.00 -3.23
CA LEU A 164 -8.36 3.72 -3.84
C LEU A 164 -9.00 2.85 -2.77
N VAL A 165 -10.30 2.59 -2.93
CA VAL A 165 -11.10 1.89 -1.94
C VAL A 165 -11.42 0.48 -2.40
N PHE A 166 -11.41 -0.45 -1.45
CA PHE A 166 -11.86 -1.83 -1.63
C PHE A 166 -13.13 -2.05 -0.80
N SER A 167 -14.01 -2.94 -1.25
CA SER A 167 -15.16 -3.38 -0.46
C SER A 167 -14.74 -3.89 0.92
N THR A 168 -15.59 -3.73 1.92
CA THR A 168 -15.31 -4.23 3.27
C THR A 168 -15.34 -5.77 3.30
N ASN A 169 -16.27 -6.36 2.55
CA ASN A 169 -16.46 -7.80 2.44
C ASN A 169 -16.21 -8.26 1.00
N ALA A 170 -15.71 -9.49 0.86
CA ALA A 170 -15.79 -10.21 -0.41
C ALA A 170 -17.05 -11.09 -0.37
N VAL A 171 -17.62 -11.40 -1.52
CA VAL A 171 -18.85 -12.22 -1.61
C VAL A 171 -18.65 -13.39 -2.54
N ILE A 172 -19.29 -14.51 -2.23
CA ILE A 172 -19.35 -15.68 -3.12
C ILE A 172 -20.81 -15.90 -3.51
N SER A 173 -21.10 -15.91 -4.81
CA SER A 173 -22.43 -16.25 -5.32
C SER A 173 -22.38 -16.79 -6.74
N MET A 174 -23.51 -17.33 -7.20
CA MET A 174 -23.65 -17.83 -8.58
C MET A 174 -23.74 -16.66 -9.57
N ARG A 175 -22.95 -16.73 -10.64
CA ARG A 175 -22.99 -15.83 -11.80
C ARG A 175 -22.89 -16.67 -13.07
N ASP A 176 -23.91 -16.57 -13.93
CA ASP A 176 -23.99 -17.31 -15.20
C ASP A 176 -23.72 -18.82 -15.07
N GLY A 177 -24.29 -19.44 -14.02
CA GLY A 177 -24.16 -20.87 -13.75
C GLY A 177 -22.84 -21.31 -13.11
N ARG A 178 -21.95 -20.37 -12.75
CA ARG A 178 -20.66 -20.65 -12.11
C ARG A 178 -20.56 -19.95 -10.77
N LEU A 179 -19.83 -20.56 -9.83
CA LEU A 179 -19.58 -19.98 -8.52
C LEU A 179 -18.41 -19.00 -8.63
N CYS A 180 -18.60 -17.77 -8.15
CA CYS A 180 -17.59 -16.71 -8.28
C CYS A 180 -17.29 -16.05 -6.94
N LEU A 181 -16.01 -15.81 -6.65
CA LEU A 181 -15.55 -14.95 -5.57
C LEU A 181 -15.41 -13.53 -6.10
N MET A 182 -16.04 -12.56 -5.45
CA MET A 182 -16.12 -11.19 -5.91
C MET A 182 -15.75 -10.19 -4.83
N PHE A 183 -15.06 -9.13 -5.22
CA PHE A 183 -14.82 -7.95 -4.39
C PHE A 183 -14.92 -6.69 -5.24
N ARG A 184 -15.31 -5.57 -4.64
CA ARG A 184 -15.44 -4.29 -5.34
C ARG A 184 -14.21 -3.43 -5.13
N VAL A 185 -13.82 -2.70 -6.16
CA VAL A 185 -12.77 -1.69 -6.13
C VAL A 185 -13.31 -0.38 -6.73
N GLY A 186 -12.85 0.76 -6.22
CA GLY A 186 -13.24 2.08 -6.72
C GLY A 186 -12.12 3.11 -6.54
N ASP A 187 -12.15 4.16 -7.37
CA ASP A 187 -11.34 5.36 -7.20
C ASP A 187 -12.26 6.53 -6.84
N LEU A 188 -12.00 7.13 -5.67
CA LEU A 188 -12.77 8.28 -5.18
C LEU A 188 -12.45 9.58 -5.94
N ARG A 189 -11.41 9.59 -6.77
CA ARG A 189 -10.98 10.78 -7.52
C ARG A 189 -11.37 10.69 -8.99
N ASN A 190 -11.58 11.85 -9.61
CA ASN A 190 -11.92 11.96 -11.03
C ASN A 190 -10.73 11.69 -11.98
N SER A 191 -9.51 12.03 -11.55
CA SER A 191 -8.27 11.71 -12.29
C SER A 191 -8.04 10.20 -12.35
N HIS A 192 -7.44 9.71 -13.42
CA HIS A 192 -7.36 8.28 -13.69
C HIS A 192 -6.13 7.60 -13.08
N ILE A 193 -6.27 6.29 -12.85
CA ILE A 193 -5.13 5.38 -12.66
C ILE A 193 -4.79 4.77 -14.01
N VAL A 194 -3.66 5.16 -14.57
CA VAL A 194 -3.18 4.70 -15.87
C VAL A 194 -2.56 3.31 -15.71
N GLU A 195 -2.80 2.41 -16.66
CA GLU A 195 -2.35 1.00 -16.59
C GLU A 195 -2.74 0.31 -15.28
N ALA A 196 -3.97 0.56 -14.81
CA ALA A 196 -4.49 -0.09 -13.62
C ALA A 196 -4.53 -1.61 -13.82
N SER A 197 -3.94 -2.36 -12.89
CA SER A 197 -3.92 -3.82 -12.90
C SER A 197 -4.25 -4.37 -11.52
N ILE A 198 -5.10 -5.39 -11.47
CA ILE A 198 -5.51 -6.04 -10.22
C ILE A 198 -4.95 -7.45 -10.14
N ARG A 199 -4.40 -7.80 -8.98
CA ARG A 199 -3.98 -9.17 -8.66
C ARG A 199 -4.44 -9.57 -7.27
N ALA A 200 -4.66 -10.86 -7.08
CA ALA A 200 -5.09 -11.41 -5.81
C ALA A 200 -4.25 -12.63 -5.45
N LYS A 201 -3.87 -12.75 -4.18
CA LYS A 201 -3.12 -13.90 -3.64
C LYS A 201 -3.88 -14.50 -2.48
N LEU A 202 -4.05 -15.81 -2.51
CA LEU A 202 -4.46 -16.59 -1.35
C LEU A 202 -3.23 -16.84 -0.47
N ILE A 203 -3.35 -16.49 0.80
CA ILE A 203 -2.37 -16.78 1.84
C ILE A 203 -2.98 -17.80 2.78
N LYS A 204 -2.35 -18.98 2.82
CA LYS A 204 -2.76 -20.09 3.70
C LYS A 204 -1.55 -20.96 4.03
N SER A 205 -1.49 -21.49 5.25
CA SER A 205 -0.48 -22.50 5.60
C SER A 205 -0.73 -23.80 4.84
N LYS A 206 0.32 -24.41 4.30
CA LYS A 206 0.24 -25.73 3.65
C LYS A 206 1.29 -26.67 4.20
N GLN A 207 1.00 -27.96 4.14
CA GLN A 207 2.00 -29.02 4.30
C GLN A 207 2.11 -29.76 2.96
N THR A 208 3.33 -29.97 2.48
CA THR A 208 3.58 -30.73 1.26
C THR A 208 3.40 -32.24 1.51
N LYS A 209 3.31 -33.03 0.44
CA LYS A 209 3.19 -34.49 0.56
C LYS A 209 4.45 -35.11 1.16
N GLU A 210 5.58 -34.45 0.95
CA GLU A 210 6.91 -34.81 1.45
C GLU A 210 7.10 -34.42 2.93
N GLY A 211 6.15 -33.67 3.51
CA GLY A 211 6.13 -33.31 4.93
C GLY A 211 6.61 -31.89 5.27
N GLU A 212 7.03 -31.09 4.29
CA GLU A 212 7.48 -29.70 4.50
C GLU A 212 6.29 -28.80 4.89
N PHE A 213 6.43 -28.08 6.00
CA PHE A 213 5.45 -27.10 6.45
C PHE A 213 5.81 -25.70 5.94
N ILE A 214 4.90 -25.07 5.19
CA ILE A 214 5.05 -23.72 4.65
C ILE A 214 4.06 -22.80 5.36
N PRO A 215 4.51 -21.89 6.26
CA PRO A 215 3.61 -21.13 7.14
C PRO A 215 2.64 -20.20 6.43
N LEU A 216 3.09 -19.45 5.42
CA LEU A 216 2.28 -18.45 4.71
C LEU A 216 2.48 -18.64 3.20
N ASN A 217 2.03 -19.78 2.70
CA ASN A 217 2.14 -20.06 1.28
C ASN A 217 1.23 -19.12 0.49
N GLN A 218 1.79 -18.52 -0.55
CA GLN A 218 1.10 -17.57 -1.40
C GLN A 218 0.79 -18.23 -2.74
N THR A 219 -0.49 -18.39 -3.07
CA THR A 219 -0.93 -18.87 -4.38
C THR A 219 -1.73 -17.80 -5.08
N ASP A 220 -1.44 -17.58 -6.36
CA ASP A 220 -2.13 -16.57 -7.15
C ASP A 220 -3.58 -16.99 -7.43
N ILE A 221 -4.50 -16.03 -7.39
CA ILE A 221 -5.92 -16.21 -7.72
C ILE A 221 -6.17 -15.50 -9.04
N ASN A 222 -6.61 -16.25 -10.05
CA ASN A 222 -6.87 -15.68 -11.37
C ASN A 222 -8.10 -14.75 -11.37
N VAL A 223 -7.87 -13.45 -11.57
CA VAL A 223 -8.91 -12.41 -11.64
C VAL A 223 -9.03 -11.79 -13.04
N GLY A 224 -8.49 -12.45 -14.07
CA GLY A 224 -8.50 -11.96 -15.46
C GLY A 224 -7.16 -12.04 -16.20
N TYR A 225 -6.11 -12.60 -15.59
CA TYR A 225 -4.74 -12.62 -16.15
C TYR A 225 -4.66 -13.26 -17.54
N ASN A 226 -5.40 -14.34 -17.76
CA ASN A 226 -5.36 -15.08 -19.03
C ASN A 226 -6.04 -14.35 -20.18
N THR A 227 -7.05 -13.52 -19.89
CA THR A 227 -7.82 -12.76 -20.89
C THR A 227 -7.34 -11.31 -21.00
N GLY A 228 -6.55 -10.85 -20.03
CA GLY A 228 -6.14 -9.45 -19.90
C GLY A 228 -7.21 -8.56 -19.28
N ASP A 229 -8.27 -9.15 -18.70
CA ASP A 229 -9.34 -8.45 -17.96
C ASP A 229 -8.90 -7.99 -16.56
N ASP A 230 -7.72 -8.44 -16.11
CA ASP A 230 -7.04 -7.93 -14.92
C ASP A 230 -6.54 -6.49 -15.10
N ARG A 231 -6.43 -6.02 -16.35
CA ARG A 231 -6.15 -4.62 -16.70
C ARG A 231 -7.44 -3.83 -16.68
N LEU A 232 -7.58 -2.95 -15.68
CA LEU A 232 -8.81 -2.24 -15.40
C LEU A 232 -8.88 -0.90 -16.13
N PHE A 233 -10.06 -0.58 -16.65
CA PHE A 233 -10.47 0.78 -16.92
C PHE A 233 -11.33 1.28 -15.75
N LEU A 234 -10.66 1.75 -14.69
CA LEU A 234 -11.29 2.09 -13.41
C LEU A 234 -11.73 3.56 -13.38
N VAL A 235 -12.98 3.83 -13.76
CA VAL A 235 -13.63 5.15 -13.63
C VAL A 235 -14.75 5.09 -12.60
N SER A 236 -15.71 4.19 -12.80
CA SER A 236 -16.72 3.83 -11.80
C SER A 236 -16.31 2.56 -11.04
N PRO A 237 -16.90 2.29 -9.86
CA PRO A 237 -16.61 1.08 -9.11
C PRO A 237 -16.81 -0.20 -9.92
N LEU A 238 -15.78 -1.06 -9.94
CA LEU A 238 -15.80 -2.34 -10.63
C LEU A 238 -15.88 -3.49 -9.62
N ILE A 239 -16.65 -4.52 -9.97
CA ILE A 239 -16.68 -5.79 -9.23
C ILE A 239 -15.68 -6.72 -9.90
N ILE A 240 -14.56 -6.97 -9.22
CA ILE A 240 -13.55 -7.93 -9.64
C ILE A 240 -14.09 -9.32 -9.34
N CYS A 241 -14.02 -10.20 -10.34
CA CYS A 241 -14.66 -11.52 -10.31
C CYS A 241 -13.61 -12.61 -10.57
N HIS A 242 -13.41 -13.47 -9.58
CA HIS A 242 -12.68 -14.72 -9.72
C HIS A 242 -13.66 -15.87 -9.92
N GLU A 243 -13.61 -16.50 -11.09
CA GLU A 243 -14.36 -17.73 -11.35
C GLU A 243 -13.73 -18.91 -10.60
N ILE A 244 -14.52 -19.58 -9.75
CA ILE A 244 -14.07 -20.75 -9.01
C ILE A 244 -14.17 -21.98 -9.94
N ASN A 245 -13.11 -22.20 -10.70
CA ASN A 245 -12.94 -23.33 -11.60
C ASN A 245 -12.01 -24.40 -10.99
N GLN A 246 -11.70 -25.46 -11.75
CA GLN A 246 -10.89 -26.58 -11.28
C GLN A 246 -9.46 -26.20 -10.83
N SER A 247 -8.89 -25.12 -11.38
CA SER A 247 -7.58 -24.62 -10.97
C SER A 247 -7.65 -23.64 -9.80
N SER A 248 -8.85 -23.23 -9.38
CA SER A 248 -9.05 -22.35 -8.24
C SER A 248 -8.70 -23.03 -6.92
N PRO A 249 -8.01 -22.34 -6.00
CA PRO A 249 -7.84 -22.83 -4.63
C PRO A 249 -9.16 -23.04 -3.87
N PHE A 250 -10.25 -22.44 -4.34
CA PHE A 250 -11.59 -22.55 -3.74
C PHE A 250 -12.44 -23.68 -4.32
N TRP A 251 -11.90 -24.50 -5.23
CA TRP A 251 -12.65 -25.52 -5.96
C TRP A 251 -13.41 -26.52 -5.07
N GLU A 252 -12.76 -26.98 -4.00
CA GLU A 252 -13.30 -27.96 -3.04
C GLU A 252 -13.88 -27.31 -1.77
N VAL A 253 -13.96 -25.98 -1.72
CA VAL A 253 -14.43 -25.25 -0.54
C VAL A 253 -15.95 -25.17 -0.54
N THR A 254 -16.56 -25.63 0.55
CA THR A 254 -18.00 -25.48 0.84
C THR A 254 -18.27 -24.28 1.75
N GLN A 255 -19.52 -23.84 1.85
CA GLN A 255 -19.92 -22.76 2.77
C GLN A 255 -19.53 -23.05 4.23
N ALA A 256 -19.72 -24.30 4.66
CA ALA A 256 -19.36 -24.74 6.02
C ALA A 256 -17.84 -24.77 6.23
N HIS A 257 -17.08 -25.18 5.20
CA HIS A 257 -15.61 -25.19 5.27
C HIS A 257 -15.05 -23.77 5.34
N LEU A 258 -15.57 -22.83 4.54
CA LEU A 258 -15.09 -21.45 4.51
C LEU A 258 -15.11 -20.81 5.91
N THR A 259 -16.13 -21.10 6.72
CA THR A 259 -16.27 -20.56 8.08
C THR A 259 -15.26 -21.13 9.07
N ARG A 260 -14.77 -22.35 8.80
CA ARG A 260 -13.79 -23.07 9.65
C ARG A 260 -12.34 -22.85 9.20
N ASP A 261 -12.13 -22.56 7.93
CA ASP A 261 -10.82 -22.50 7.31
C ASP A 261 -10.09 -21.20 7.65
N GLU A 262 -8.80 -21.31 7.97
CA GLU A 262 -7.94 -20.16 8.24
C GLU A 262 -7.25 -19.75 6.94
N LEU A 263 -7.89 -18.84 6.21
CA LEU A 263 -7.37 -18.28 4.96
C LEU A 263 -7.48 -16.76 4.92
N GLU A 264 -6.61 -16.15 4.13
CA GLU A 264 -6.61 -14.72 3.85
C GLU A 264 -6.40 -14.49 2.35
N VAL A 265 -7.28 -13.72 1.73
CA VAL A 265 -7.13 -13.26 0.35
C VAL A 265 -6.58 -11.85 0.37
N VAL A 266 -5.34 -11.66 -0.09
CA VAL A 266 -4.74 -10.34 -0.25
C VAL A 266 -5.00 -9.85 -1.67
N VAL A 267 -5.58 -8.67 -1.79
CA VAL A 267 -5.83 -8.01 -3.07
C VAL A 267 -4.90 -6.82 -3.23
N ILE A 268 -4.37 -6.65 -4.44
CA ILE A 268 -3.37 -5.64 -4.76
C ILE A 268 -3.77 -4.99 -6.08
N LEU A 269 -4.02 -3.68 -6.03
CA LEU A 269 -4.25 -2.83 -7.20
C LEU A 269 -2.97 -2.02 -7.45
N GLU A 270 -2.44 -2.12 -8.65
CA GLU A 270 -1.28 -1.36 -9.12
C GLU A 270 -1.68 -0.46 -10.29
N GLY A 271 -0.98 0.66 -10.45
CA GLY A 271 -1.12 1.51 -11.62
C GLY A 271 -0.40 2.85 -11.43
N MET A 272 -0.34 3.66 -12.47
CA MET A 272 0.34 4.94 -12.47
C MET A 272 -0.61 6.10 -12.17
N VAL A 273 -0.15 7.05 -11.35
CA VAL A 273 -0.91 8.28 -11.07
C VAL A 273 -0.74 9.24 -12.24
N GLU A 274 -1.83 9.56 -12.92
CA GLU A 274 -1.88 10.40 -14.14
C GLU A 274 -1.01 11.68 -14.06
N ALA A 275 -1.08 12.42 -12.96
CA ALA A 275 -0.37 13.69 -12.82
C ALA A 275 1.15 13.56 -12.62
N THR A 276 1.64 12.41 -12.11
CA THR A 276 3.06 12.26 -11.71
C THR A 276 3.81 11.20 -12.49
N GLY A 277 3.11 10.31 -13.19
CA GLY A 277 3.70 9.14 -13.86
C GLY A 277 4.29 8.10 -12.91
N MET A 278 4.22 8.29 -11.59
CA MET A 278 4.72 7.33 -10.61
C MET A 278 3.72 6.21 -10.39
N THR A 279 4.25 4.99 -10.24
CA THR A 279 3.48 3.82 -9.88
C THR A 279 3.03 3.89 -8.43
N CYS A 280 1.78 3.51 -8.19
CA CYS A 280 1.18 3.39 -6.87
C CYS A 280 0.65 1.97 -6.69
N GLN A 281 0.59 1.53 -5.43
CA GLN A 281 0.08 0.20 -5.08
C GLN A 281 -0.84 0.33 -3.87
N ALA A 282 -2.13 0.05 -4.07
CA ALA A 282 -3.13 -0.07 -3.02
C ALA A 282 -3.33 -1.55 -2.67
N ARG A 283 -3.46 -1.85 -1.38
CA ARG A 283 -3.59 -3.22 -0.88
C ARG A 283 -4.74 -3.31 0.10
N SER A 284 -5.41 -4.45 0.13
CA SER A 284 -6.36 -4.82 1.18
C SER A 284 -6.35 -6.34 1.35
N SER A 285 -7.06 -6.83 2.35
CA SER A 285 -7.18 -8.27 2.60
C SER A 285 -8.59 -8.66 3.01
N TYR A 286 -8.96 -9.90 2.74
CA TYR A 286 -10.19 -10.54 3.20
C TYR A 286 -9.84 -11.80 3.96
N VAL A 287 -10.05 -11.79 5.27
CA VAL A 287 -9.97 -13.04 6.05
C VAL A 287 -11.25 -13.86 5.83
N SER A 288 -11.21 -15.17 6.08
CA SER A 288 -12.36 -16.08 5.88
C SER A 288 -13.72 -15.52 6.35
N ARG A 289 -13.79 -14.88 7.52
CA ARG A 289 -15.03 -14.29 8.09
C ARG A 289 -15.59 -13.09 7.32
N GLU A 290 -14.75 -12.42 6.56
CA GLU A 290 -15.08 -11.26 5.72
C GLU A 290 -15.48 -11.70 4.30
N ILE A 291 -15.45 -13.00 4.00
CA ILE A 291 -15.95 -13.59 2.76
C ILE A 291 -17.36 -14.13 3.03
N LYS A 292 -18.37 -13.50 2.43
CA LYS A 292 -19.80 -13.79 2.65
C LYS A 292 -20.35 -14.69 1.54
N TRP A 293 -20.73 -15.91 1.90
CA TRP A 293 -21.33 -16.87 0.97
C TRP A 293 -22.82 -16.58 0.76
N GLY A 294 -23.26 -16.58 -0.49
CA GLY A 294 -24.65 -16.30 -0.86
C GLY A 294 -24.98 -14.82 -0.99
N TYR A 295 -23.99 -13.94 -1.11
CA TYR A 295 -24.21 -12.49 -1.19
C TYR A 295 -23.86 -11.92 -2.57
N ARG A 296 -24.48 -10.79 -2.90
CA ARG A 296 -24.16 -9.94 -4.04
C ARG A 296 -24.00 -8.49 -3.58
N PHE A 297 -23.26 -7.71 -4.34
CA PHE A 297 -23.12 -6.28 -4.07
C PHE A 297 -24.32 -5.49 -4.58
N THR A 298 -24.78 -4.52 -3.77
CA THR A 298 -25.84 -3.58 -4.16
C THR A 298 -25.36 -2.72 -5.35
N PRO A 299 -26.16 -2.52 -6.41
CA PRO A 299 -25.81 -1.61 -7.50
C PRO A 299 -25.52 -0.20 -6.98
N VAL A 300 -24.53 0.48 -7.57
CA VAL A 300 -24.08 1.83 -7.15
C VAL A 300 -24.20 2.87 -8.24
N LEU A 301 -24.57 2.46 -9.46
CA LEU A 301 -24.66 3.34 -10.61
C LEU A 301 -26.11 3.67 -10.90
N THR A 302 -26.41 4.97 -10.95
CA THR A 302 -27.68 5.53 -11.43
C THR A 302 -27.40 6.44 -12.63
N LEU A 303 -28.42 6.66 -13.46
CA LEU A 303 -28.35 7.58 -14.60
C LEU A 303 -29.20 8.80 -14.26
N GLU A 304 -28.57 9.94 -14.05
CA GLU A 304 -29.22 11.21 -13.67
C GLU A 304 -28.78 12.31 -14.64
N ASP A 305 -29.74 13.02 -15.25
CA ASP A 305 -29.51 14.17 -16.14
C ASP A 305 -28.42 13.98 -17.23
N GLY A 306 -28.32 12.77 -17.79
CA GLY A 306 -27.36 12.44 -18.85
C GLY A 306 -25.96 12.09 -18.37
N PHE A 307 -25.72 12.05 -17.05
CA PHE A 307 -24.48 11.58 -16.44
C PHE A 307 -24.71 10.30 -15.62
N TYR A 308 -23.67 9.48 -15.51
CA TYR A 308 -23.67 8.35 -14.59
C TYR A 308 -23.23 8.82 -13.21
N GLU A 309 -24.12 8.74 -12.23
CA GLU A 309 -23.82 9.05 -10.83
C GLU A 309 -23.48 7.78 -10.06
N VAL A 310 -22.47 7.88 -9.17
CA VAL A 310 -22.01 6.79 -8.31
C VAL A 310 -22.41 7.09 -6.87
N ASP A 311 -23.34 6.32 -6.32
CA ASP A 311 -23.64 6.38 -4.89
C ASP A 311 -22.61 5.56 -4.08
N TYR A 312 -21.67 6.27 -3.47
CA TYR A 312 -20.66 5.66 -2.61
C TYR A 312 -21.19 5.20 -1.25
N ASN A 313 -22.40 5.59 -0.83
CA ASN A 313 -23.00 5.06 0.40
C ASN A 313 -23.26 3.55 0.25
N SER A 314 -23.79 3.15 -0.91
CA SER A 314 -24.06 1.75 -1.26
C SER A 314 -22.81 0.97 -1.71
N PHE A 315 -21.61 1.57 -1.65
CA PHE A 315 -20.38 0.96 -2.15
C PHE A 315 -19.99 -0.32 -1.40
N HIS A 316 -20.17 -0.35 -0.09
CA HIS A 316 -19.83 -1.51 0.74
C HIS A 316 -21.00 -2.47 0.94
N ASP A 317 -22.20 -2.07 0.51
CA ASP A 317 -23.44 -2.78 0.81
C ASP A 317 -23.58 -4.07 -0.02
N ILE A 318 -24.09 -5.09 0.68
CA ILE A 318 -24.30 -6.43 0.15
C ILE A 318 -25.70 -6.90 0.54
N TYR A 319 -26.33 -7.69 -0.33
CA TYR A 319 -27.62 -8.33 -0.09
C TYR A 319 -27.54 -9.83 -0.33
N GLU A 320 -28.37 -10.59 0.37
CA GLU A 320 -28.39 -12.05 0.30
C GLU A 320 -29.15 -12.53 -0.95
N THR A 321 -28.68 -13.64 -1.51
CA THR A 321 -29.19 -14.25 -2.73
C THR A 321 -29.17 -15.77 -2.62
N ASN A 322 -30.14 -16.43 -3.25
CA ASN A 322 -30.20 -17.88 -3.27
C ASN A 322 -28.99 -18.46 -4.01
N THR A 323 -28.07 -19.06 -3.25
CA THR A 323 -26.80 -19.65 -3.74
C THR A 323 -26.63 -21.01 -3.08
N PRO A 324 -26.29 -22.08 -3.84
CA PRO A 324 -26.06 -23.40 -3.27
C PRO A 324 -24.96 -23.39 -2.20
N ALA A 325 -25.12 -24.16 -1.12
CA ALA A 325 -24.14 -24.27 -0.03
C ALA A 325 -22.95 -25.20 -0.36
N CYS A 326 -23.08 -25.98 -1.43
CA CYS A 326 -22.10 -26.99 -1.86
C CYS A 326 -20.91 -26.39 -2.61
N SER A 327 -19.83 -27.17 -2.74
CA SER A 327 -18.59 -26.71 -3.37
C SER A 327 -18.75 -26.53 -4.89
N ALA A 328 -17.85 -25.76 -5.51
CA ALA A 328 -17.83 -25.60 -6.96
C ALA A 328 -17.61 -26.95 -7.69
N LYS A 329 -16.80 -27.85 -7.09
CA LYS A 329 -16.62 -29.22 -7.55
C LYS A 329 -17.91 -30.03 -7.55
N ASP A 330 -18.66 -30.01 -6.44
CA ASP A 330 -19.92 -30.72 -6.34
C ASP A 330 -20.95 -30.18 -7.35
N LEU A 331 -20.97 -28.85 -7.54
CA LEU A 331 -21.81 -28.18 -8.54
C LEU A 331 -21.46 -28.65 -9.97
N ALA A 332 -20.19 -28.74 -10.31
CA ALA A 332 -19.75 -29.23 -11.61
C ALA A 332 -20.10 -30.72 -11.81
N ASP A 333 -19.91 -31.56 -10.79
CA ASP A 333 -20.26 -32.98 -10.83
C ASP A 333 -21.77 -33.18 -11.00
N MET A 334 -22.59 -32.37 -10.32
CA MET A 334 -24.04 -32.38 -10.49
C MET A 334 -24.45 -31.98 -11.91
N ASN A 335 -23.83 -30.92 -12.47
CA ASN A 335 -24.14 -30.44 -13.80
C ASN A 335 -23.69 -31.42 -14.90
N ASN A 336 -22.61 -32.17 -14.67
CA ASN A 336 -22.17 -33.23 -15.57
C ASN A 336 -23.12 -34.44 -15.54
N ARG A 337 -23.68 -34.79 -14.38
CA ARG A 337 -24.66 -35.88 -14.25
C ARG A 337 -25.99 -35.57 -14.93
N THR A 338 -26.45 -34.31 -14.91
CA THR A 338 -27.67 -33.88 -15.61
C THR A 338 -27.51 -33.81 -17.13
N ARG A 339 -26.27 -33.67 -17.64
CA ARG A 339 -25.97 -33.66 -19.08
C ARG A 339 -25.82 -35.05 -19.71
N LEU A 340 -25.67 -36.11 -18.93
CA LEU A 340 -25.65 -37.48 -19.44
C LEU A 340 -27.05 -37.86 -19.97
N PRO A 341 -27.20 -38.33 -21.22
CA PRO A 341 -28.44 -38.91 -21.68
C PRO A 341 -28.85 -40.07 -20.78
N LEU A 342 -30.15 -40.16 -20.47
CA LEU A 342 -30.79 -41.24 -19.68
C LEU A 342 -30.71 -42.64 -20.34
N THR A 343 -29.66 -42.95 -21.09
CA THR A 343 -29.59 -44.17 -21.93
C THR A 343 -28.83 -45.34 -21.31
N TRP A 344 -28.34 -45.26 -20.07
CA TRP A 344 -27.56 -46.37 -19.47
C TRP A 344 -28.06 -46.89 -18.11
N SER A 345 -29.36 -46.80 -17.83
CA SER A 345 -29.97 -47.54 -16.70
C SER A 345 -31.07 -48.50 -17.16
N LEU A 346 -30.73 -49.43 -18.06
CA LEU A 346 -31.60 -50.56 -18.41
C LEU A 346 -31.33 -51.84 -17.59
N ALA A 347 -30.39 -51.83 -16.63
CA ALA A 347 -30.09 -53.00 -15.81
C ALA A 347 -30.79 -53.06 -14.43
N SER A 348 -31.72 -52.14 -14.13
CA SER A 348 -32.55 -52.27 -12.93
C SER A 348 -33.98 -51.79 -13.19
N ARG A 349 -34.63 -52.44 -14.15
CA ARG A 349 -36.07 -52.26 -14.43
C ARG A 349 -36.88 -53.39 -13.82
N LYS A 350 -36.68 -53.65 -12.52
CA LYS A 350 -37.65 -54.33 -11.65
C LYS A 350 -37.55 -53.67 -10.28
N VAL A 351 -38.66 -53.09 -9.83
CA VAL A 351 -38.83 -52.31 -8.59
C VAL A 351 -38.41 -50.83 -8.70
N LEU A 352 -39.27 -50.01 -9.31
CA LEU A 352 -39.60 -48.63 -8.87
C LEU A 352 -40.47 -47.95 -9.95
N HIS A 353 -41.69 -48.46 -10.12
CA HIS A 353 -42.79 -47.61 -10.57
C HIS A 353 -43.21 -46.78 -9.36
N GLN A 354 -42.59 -45.62 -9.13
CA GLN A 354 -43.23 -44.48 -8.48
C GLN A 354 -42.33 -43.23 -8.46
N ASN A 355 -42.86 -42.19 -9.11
CA ASN A 355 -42.60 -40.76 -8.94
C ASN A 355 -41.26 -40.14 -9.38
N PRO A 356 -41.26 -39.27 -10.42
CA PRO A 356 -40.14 -38.38 -10.75
C PRO A 356 -39.86 -37.29 -9.68
N ALA A 357 -40.65 -37.23 -8.60
CA ALA A 357 -40.42 -36.34 -7.46
C ALA A 357 -39.25 -36.79 -6.54
N TYR A 358 -38.91 -38.09 -6.52
CA TYR A 358 -37.88 -38.62 -5.61
C TYR A 358 -36.46 -38.15 -5.95
N ILE A 359 -36.21 -37.91 -7.23
CA ILE A 359 -34.97 -37.30 -7.72
C ILE A 359 -34.85 -35.91 -7.06
N LYS A 360 -35.79 -34.98 -7.29
CA LYS A 360 -35.77 -33.63 -6.68
C LYS A 360 -35.61 -33.62 -5.15
N PHE A 361 -36.19 -34.58 -4.42
CA PHE A 361 -36.09 -34.64 -2.96
C PHE A 361 -34.71 -35.09 -2.43
N VAL A 362 -34.00 -35.98 -3.12
CA VAL A 362 -32.62 -36.34 -2.73
C VAL A 362 -31.61 -35.27 -3.16
N PHE A 363 -31.87 -34.53 -4.25
CA PHE A 363 -31.03 -33.41 -4.70
C PHE A 363 -31.08 -32.18 -3.78
N SER A 364 -32.19 -31.98 -3.06
CA SER A 364 -32.31 -30.91 -2.06
C SER A 364 -31.53 -31.19 -0.77
N ALA A 365 -31.21 -32.45 -0.46
CA ALA A 365 -30.64 -32.84 0.85
C ALA A 365 -29.11 -32.69 0.97
N LYS A 366 -28.39 -32.43 -0.14
CA LYS A 366 -26.93 -32.23 -0.14
C LYS A 366 -26.47 -30.78 -0.28
N CYS A 367 -27.34 -29.87 -0.73
CA CYS A 367 -27.00 -28.46 -0.96
C CYS A 367 -27.93 -27.46 -0.24
N ASN A 368 -28.90 -27.92 0.56
CA ASN A 368 -29.64 -27.08 1.52
C ASN A 368 -29.02 -27.11 2.91
#